data_AF-X1GV26-F1
#
_entry.id   AF-X1GV26-F1
#
_cell.length_a   1.000
_cell.length_b   1.000
_cell.length_c   1.000
_cell.angle_alpha   90.00
_cell.angle_beta   90.00
_cell.angle_gamma   90.00
#
_symmetry.space_group_name_H-M   'P 1'
#
loop_
_entity.id
_entity.type
_entity.pdbx_description
1 polymer ?
#
loop_
_entity_poly.entity_id
_entity_poly.type
_entity_poly.pdbx_seq_one_letter_code
_entity_poly.pdbx_strand_id
1 'polypeptide(L)'
;GESHSIRAVTEPEVINQICANLARQPLYIADGHHRYESALTHQRERQVCSSLVSGDEGFNFVMMTLVSFSDPGLIILPPHRLVRGMSRASLNELLAKLRSFFEVEELPLSLPGIWQQVDDLLAGQDANQVRLILFG
;
A
#
# COMPACT_ATOMS: atom_id res chain seq x y z
N GLY A 1 28.44 2.31 9.86
CA GLY A 1 27.39 3.31 10.10
C GLY A 1 26.94 3.82 8.76
N GLU A 2 25.64 3.93 8.55
CA GLU A 2 25.07 4.48 7.32
C GLU A 2 25.11 6.02 7.37
N SER A 3 25.39 6.67 6.25
CA SER A 3 25.37 8.14 6.14
C SER A 3 24.52 8.53 4.94
N HIS A 4 23.55 9.41 5.16
CA HIS A 4 22.65 9.92 4.12
C HIS A 4 22.90 11.41 3.90
N SER A 5 22.87 11.84 2.64
CA SER A 5 22.96 13.25 2.27
C SER A 5 21.71 13.66 1.49
N ILE A 6 21.11 14.79 1.87
CA ILE A 6 19.96 15.38 1.18
C ILE A 6 20.45 16.63 0.46
N ARG A 7 20.04 16.80 -0.79
CA ARG A 7 20.35 17.99 -1.60
C ARG A 7 19.08 18.45 -2.31
N ALA A 8 18.87 19.76 -2.33
CA ALA A 8 17.84 20.35 -3.16
C ALA A 8 18.28 20.34 -4.62
N VAL A 9 17.34 20.04 -5.53
CA VAL A 9 17.49 20.25 -6.96
C VAL A 9 16.72 21.53 -7.29
N THR A 10 17.41 22.55 -7.75
CA THR A 10 16.82 23.89 -7.97
C THR A 10 16.92 24.35 -9.42
N GLU A 11 17.69 23.64 -10.24
CA GLU A 11 17.91 23.93 -11.65
C GLU A 11 16.63 23.66 -12.45
N PRO A 12 16.02 24.68 -13.08
CA PRO A 12 14.74 24.52 -13.77
C PRO A 12 14.78 23.48 -14.90
N GLU A 13 15.92 23.38 -15.59
CA GLU A 13 16.13 22.40 -16.67
C GLU A 13 16.02 20.96 -16.16
N VAL A 14 16.64 20.68 -15.00
CA VAL A 14 16.62 19.33 -14.38
C VAL A 14 15.22 19.01 -13.88
N ILE A 15 14.56 19.98 -13.21
CA ILE A 15 13.18 19.82 -12.74
C ILE A 15 12.24 19.52 -13.90
N ASN A 16 12.33 20.29 -14.99
CA ASN A 16 11.49 20.10 -16.17
C ASN A 16 11.70 18.72 -16.83
N GLN A 17 12.95 18.23 -16.88
CA GLN A 17 13.24 16.88 -17.37
C GLN A 17 12.61 15.81 -16.47
N ILE A 18 12.71 15.92 -15.15
CA ILE A 18 12.09 14.98 -14.20
C ILE A 18 10.57 14.99 -14.39
N CYS A 19 9.94 16.17 -14.40
CA CYS A 19 8.50 16.32 -14.60
C CYS A 19 8.03 15.71 -15.93
N ALA A 20 8.74 15.98 -17.04
CA ALA A 20 8.39 15.45 -18.35
C ALA A 20 8.45 13.92 -18.42
N ASN A 21 9.44 13.31 -17.77
CA ASN A 21 9.56 11.85 -17.70
C ASN A 21 8.44 11.22 -16.84
N LEU A 22 8.13 11.81 -15.69
CA LEU A 22 7.10 11.29 -14.77
C LEU A 22 5.67 11.53 -15.29
N ALA A 23 5.42 12.58 -16.06
CA ALA A 23 4.07 12.93 -16.54
C ALA A 23 3.36 11.83 -17.34
N ARG A 24 4.12 10.88 -17.90
CA ARG A 24 3.59 9.75 -18.70
C ARG A 24 3.68 8.41 -17.99
N GLN A 25 4.20 8.37 -16.76
CA GLN A 25 4.37 7.13 -16.02
C GLN A 25 3.23 6.93 -15.03
N PRO A 26 2.61 5.73 -14.99
CA PRO A 26 1.69 5.41 -13.90
C PRO A 26 2.47 5.35 -12.59
N LEU A 27 1.95 6.01 -11.56
CA LEU A 27 2.46 5.93 -10.20
C LEU A 27 1.54 5.04 -9.36
N TYR A 28 2.14 4.12 -8.62
CA TYR A 28 1.44 3.29 -7.65
C TYR A 28 1.76 3.80 -6.25
N ILE A 29 0.71 4.10 -5.47
CA ILE A 29 0.86 4.50 -4.08
C ILE A 29 1.00 3.24 -3.23
N ALA A 30 2.23 2.81 -3.00
CA ALA A 30 2.54 1.62 -2.19
C ALA A 30 2.26 1.84 -0.69
N ASP A 31 2.53 3.05 -0.18
CA ASP A 31 2.23 3.47 1.19
C ASP A 31 1.70 4.90 1.23
N GLY A 32 0.84 5.19 2.22
CA GLY A 32 0.33 6.54 2.45
C GLY A 32 -0.89 6.95 1.64
N HIS A 33 -1.67 6.01 1.10
CA HIS A 33 -2.91 6.31 0.37
C HIS A 33 -3.87 7.21 1.17
N HIS A 34 -4.09 6.91 2.46
CA HIS A 34 -4.89 7.78 3.34
C HIS A 34 -4.28 9.18 3.52
N ARG A 35 -2.94 9.29 3.58
CA ARG A 35 -2.26 10.61 3.68
C ARG A 35 -2.47 11.41 2.40
N TYR A 36 -2.36 10.76 1.25
CA TYR A 36 -2.60 11.36 -0.05
C TYR A 36 -4.05 11.84 -0.21
N GLU A 37 -5.03 11.01 0.14
CA GLU A 37 -6.46 11.38 0.12
C GLU A 37 -6.78 12.57 1.04
N SER A 38 -6.16 12.59 2.23
CA SER A 38 -6.30 13.70 3.17
C SER A 38 -5.69 14.99 2.60
N ALA A 39 -4.52 14.91 1.96
CA ALA A 39 -3.88 16.04 1.30
C ALA A 39 -4.73 16.58 0.14
N LEU A 40 -5.32 15.70 -0.68
CA LEU A 40 -6.25 16.10 -1.76
C LEU A 40 -7.49 16.78 -1.21
N THR A 41 -8.06 16.28 -0.12
CA THR A 41 -9.22 16.90 0.54
C THR A 41 -8.85 18.30 1.04
N HIS A 42 -7.72 18.42 1.72
CA HIS A 42 -7.21 19.71 2.20
C HIS A 42 -6.96 20.71 1.06
N GLN A 43 -6.38 20.25 -0.05
CA GLN A 43 -6.17 21.07 -1.25
C GLN A 43 -7.49 21.67 -1.74
N ARG A 44 -8.55 20.84 -1.88
CA ARG A 44 -9.87 21.29 -2.33
C ARG A 44 -10.49 22.31 -1.38
N GLU A 45 -10.41 22.07 -0.06
CA GLU A 45 -10.89 23.02 0.95
C GLU A 45 -10.20 24.39 0.82
N ARG A 46 -8.87 24.40 0.63
CA ARG A 46 -8.08 25.62 0.49
C ARG A 46 -8.37 26.38 -0.81
N GLN A 47 -8.63 25.65 -1.91
CA GLN A 47 -9.03 26.24 -3.20
C GLN A 47 -10.39 26.95 -3.11
N VAL A 48 -11.35 26.43 -2.34
CA VAL A 48 -12.65 27.09 -2.13
C VAL A 48 -12.51 28.39 -1.34
N CYS A 49 -11.57 28.46 -0.40
CA CYS A 49 -11.37 29.61 0.48
C CYS A 49 -10.41 30.69 -0.07
N SER A 50 -9.68 30.44 -1.16
CA SER A 50 -8.71 31.39 -1.72
C SER A 50 -9.16 31.97 -3.05
N SER A 51 -9.25 33.30 -3.14
CA SER A 51 -9.63 34.02 -4.36
C SER A 51 -8.50 34.20 -5.38
N LEU A 52 -7.25 33.94 -4.98
CA LEU A 52 -6.05 33.99 -5.82
C LEU A 52 -5.12 32.85 -5.42
N VAL A 53 -4.95 31.87 -6.31
CA VAL A 53 -3.99 30.77 -6.15
C VAL A 53 -2.98 30.85 -7.28
N SER A 54 -1.71 31.00 -6.91
CA SER A 54 -0.55 31.00 -7.80
C SER A 54 -0.20 29.60 -8.30
N GLY A 55 -0.64 28.55 -7.60
CA GLY A 55 -0.24 27.17 -7.85
C GLY A 55 0.94 26.73 -6.99
N ASP A 56 1.70 27.69 -6.45
CA ASP A 56 2.90 27.42 -5.62
C ASP A 56 2.58 27.31 -4.13
N GLU A 57 1.30 27.33 -3.74
CA GLU A 57 0.91 27.15 -2.35
C GLU A 57 1.26 25.74 -1.87
N GLY A 58 1.71 25.63 -0.62
CA GLY A 58 2.11 24.34 -0.04
C GLY A 58 1.03 23.26 -0.07
N PHE A 59 -0.26 23.62 -0.10
CA PHE A 59 -1.36 22.66 -0.20
C PHE A 59 -1.51 22.03 -1.60
N ASN A 60 -0.76 22.50 -2.60
CA ASN A 60 -0.68 21.85 -3.92
C ASN A 60 0.40 20.77 -4.01
N PHE A 61 1.20 20.59 -2.94
CA PHE A 61 2.31 19.65 -2.91
C PHE A 61 2.19 18.68 -1.74
N VAL A 62 2.70 17.47 -1.94
CA VAL A 62 2.89 16.48 -0.88
C VAL A 62 4.26 15.87 -1.04
N MET A 63 4.95 15.64 0.09
CA MET A 63 6.22 14.94 0.07
C MET A 63 6.00 13.48 -0.35
N MET A 64 6.72 13.05 -1.39
CA MET A 64 6.69 11.69 -1.87
C MET A 64 8.11 11.11 -1.94
N THR A 65 8.21 9.81 -1.68
CA THR A 65 9.41 9.03 -2.01
C THR A 65 9.07 8.15 -3.20
N LEU A 66 9.84 8.27 -4.27
CA LEU A 66 9.68 7.46 -5.48
C LEU A 66 10.73 6.34 -5.46
N VAL A 67 10.28 5.11 -5.63
CA VAL A 67 11.12 3.91 -5.68
C VAL A 67 10.84 3.21 -7.01
N SER A 68 11.89 2.73 -7.68
CA SER A 68 11.71 1.98 -8.92
C SER A 68 11.02 0.65 -8.64
N PHE A 69 10.03 0.29 -9.45
CA PHE A 69 9.43 -1.06 -9.40
C PHE A 69 10.41 -2.18 -9.73
N SER A 70 11.48 -1.86 -10.48
CA SER A 70 12.55 -2.81 -10.81
C SER A 70 13.63 -2.88 -9.73
N ASP A 71 13.52 -2.13 -8.63
CA ASP A 71 14.48 -2.18 -7.55
C ASP A 71 14.42 -3.56 -6.87
N PRO A 72 15.51 -4.35 -6.86
CA PRO A 72 15.51 -5.66 -6.21
C PRO A 72 15.34 -5.59 -4.68
N GLY A 73 15.54 -4.42 -4.08
CA GLY A 73 15.27 -4.16 -2.67
C GLY A 73 13.80 -3.78 -2.38
N LEU A 74 12.96 -3.57 -3.41
CA LEU A 74 11.54 -3.32 -3.22
C LEU A 74 10.82 -4.63 -2.90
N ILE A 75 10.46 -4.80 -1.63
CA ILE A 75 9.71 -5.96 -1.15
C ILE A 75 8.32 -5.48 -0.69
N ILE A 76 7.26 -6.01 -1.30
CA ILE A 76 5.86 -5.75 -0.92
C ILE A 76 5.31 -7.01 -0.27
N LEU A 77 5.05 -6.95 1.04
CA LEU A 77 4.52 -8.08 1.81
C LEU A 77 3.01 -7.93 2.05
N PRO A 78 2.26 -9.04 2.20
CA PRO A 78 0.87 -8.99 2.61
C PRO A 78 0.70 -8.30 3.98
N PRO A 79 -0.38 -7.53 4.18
CA PRO A 79 -0.68 -6.94 5.48
C PRO A 79 -1.16 -8.02 6.46
N HIS A 80 -0.43 -8.21 7.56
CA HIS A 80 -0.87 -9.07 8.66
C HIS A 80 -1.72 -8.29 9.67
N ARG A 81 -2.90 -8.81 10.03
CA ARG A 81 -3.79 -8.20 11.04
C ARG A 81 -3.97 -9.15 12.21
N LEU A 82 -3.74 -8.65 13.43
CA LEU A 82 -4.00 -9.38 14.67
C LEU A 82 -5.38 -8.99 15.22
N VAL A 83 -6.26 -9.97 15.37
CA VAL A 83 -7.57 -9.81 16.01
C VAL A 83 -7.55 -10.52 17.36
N ARG A 84 -8.00 -9.85 18.44
CA ARG A 84 -8.03 -10.39 19.80
C ARG A 84 -9.44 -10.33 20.38
N GLY A 85 -9.71 -11.13 21.41
CA GLY A 85 -10.96 -11.07 22.18
C GLY A 85 -12.18 -11.66 21.48
N MET A 86 -11.99 -12.50 20.45
CA MET A 86 -13.11 -13.16 19.79
C MET A 86 -13.59 -14.38 20.57
N SER A 87 -14.89 -14.46 20.78
CA SER A 87 -15.51 -15.65 21.34
C SER A 87 -15.48 -16.80 20.33
N ARG A 88 -15.58 -18.05 20.82
CA ARG A 88 -15.65 -19.22 19.94
C ARG A 88 -16.90 -19.23 19.06
N ALA A 89 -18.01 -18.65 19.53
CA ALA A 89 -19.21 -18.46 18.72
C ALA A 89 -18.96 -17.49 17.56
N SER A 90 -18.28 -16.37 17.82
CA SER A 90 -17.93 -15.37 16.80
C SER A 90 -16.98 -15.93 15.74
N LEU A 91 -16.02 -16.79 16.13
CA LEU A 91 -15.14 -17.49 15.20
C LEU A 91 -15.92 -18.44 14.26
N ASN A 92 -16.87 -19.20 14.80
CA ASN A 92 -17.70 -20.09 14.00
C ASN A 92 -18.59 -19.31 13.01
N GLU A 93 -19.17 -18.19 13.45
CA GLU A 93 -19.94 -17.31 12.57
C GLU A 93 -19.07 -16.69 11.46
N LEU A 94 -17.83 -16.30 11.78
CA LEU A 94 -16.89 -15.78 10.78
C LEU A 94 -16.61 -16.82 9.71
N LEU A 95 -16.30 -18.07 10.08
CA LEU A 95 -16.08 -19.16 9.14
C LEU A 95 -17.30 -19.43 8.25
N ALA A 96 -18.50 -19.40 8.84
CA ALA A 96 -19.75 -19.56 8.08
C ALA A 96 -19.94 -18.44 7.05
N LYS A 97 -19.66 -17.19 7.42
CA LYS A 97 -19.72 -16.04 6.50
C LYS A 97 -18.64 -16.09 5.43
N LEU A 98 -17.43 -16.55 5.74
CA LEU A 98 -16.36 -16.64 4.75
C LEU A 98 -16.68 -17.65 3.66
N ARG A 99 -17.35 -18.76 3.98
CA ARG A 99 -17.79 -19.77 3.00
C ARG A 99 -18.76 -19.24 1.94
N SER A 100 -19.40 -18.08 2.13
CA SER A 100 -20.22 -17.46 1.08
C SER A 100 -19.41 -16.64 0.06
N PHE A 101 -18.14 -16.36 0.36
CA PHE A 101 -17.25 -15.55 -0.51
C PHE A 101 -16.01 -16.32 -0.97
N PHE A 102 -15.59 -17.35 -0.22
CA PHE A 102 -14.36 -18.09 -0.44
C PHE A 102 -14.63 -19.60 -0.45
N GLU A 103 -13.83 -20.31 -1.24
CA GLU A 103 -13.60 -21.73 -1.01
C GLU A 103 -12.68 -21.87 0.20
N VAL A 104 -13.14 -22.59 1.22
CA VAL A 104 -12.44 -22.70 2.51
C VAL A 104 -11.90 -24.10 2.70
N GLU A 105 -10.58 -24.19 2.90
CA GLU A 105 -9.85 -25.42 3.22
C GLU A 105 -9.26 -25.32 4.63
N GLU A 106 -9.32 -26.42 5.39
CA GLU A 106 -8.71 -26.51 6.73
C GLU A 106 -7.34 -27.18 6.65
N LEU A 107 -6.31 -26.51 7.16
CA LEU A 107 -4.93 -27.00 7.16
C LEU A 107 -4.45 -27.29 8.59
N PRO A 108 -4.09 -28.55 8.93
CA PRO A 108 -3.54 -28.88 10.24
C PRO A 108 -2.16 -28.26 10.47
N LEU A 109 -2.01 -27.49 11.56
CA LEU A 109 -0.74 -26.84 11.93
C LEU A 109 0.38 -27.83 12.29
N SER A 110 0.06 -29.11 12.51
CA SER A 110 1.02 -30.18 12.79
C SER A 110 1.73 -30.71 11.54
N LEU A 111 1.32 -30.29 10.34
CA LEU A 111 1.94 -30.75 9.10
C LEU A 111 3.36 -30.19 8.94
N PRO A 112 4.35 -31.04 8.63
CA PRO A 112 5.69 -30.56 8.29
C PRO A 112 5.65 -29.60 7.10
N GLY A 113 6.32 -28.45 7.21
CA GLY A 113 6.42 -27.48 6.12
C GLY A 113 5.17 -26.64 5.88
N ILE A 114 4.20 -26.65 6.80
CA ILE A 114 2.93 -25.92 6.64
C ILE A 114 3.12 -24.42 6.30
N TRP A 115 4.12 -23.76 6.88
CA TRP A 115 4.37 -22.34 6.62
C TRP A 115 4.89 -22.08 5.21
N GLN A 116 5.71 -22.98 4.66
CA GLN A 116 6.13 -22.89 3.25
C GLN A 116 4.92 -23.05 2.33
N GLN A 117 4.03 -24.00 2.66
CA GLN A 117 2.79 -24.18 1.89
C GLN A 117 1.88 -22.94 1.98
N VAL A 118 1.78 -22.30 3.14
CA VAL A 118 1.05 -21.03 3.32
C VAL A 118 1.67 -19.91 2.49
N ASP A 119 3.01 -19.79 2.48
CA ASP A 119 3.72 -18.79 1.68
C ASP A 119 3.50 -19.02 0.18
N ASP A 120 3.58 -20.27 -0.28
CA ASP A 120 3.33 -20.64 -1.67
C ASP A 120 1.87 -20.36 -2.08
N LEU A 121 0.92 -20.61 -1.16
CA LEU A 121 -0.49 -20.26 -1.35
C LEU A 121 -0.69 -18.74 -1.40
N LEU A 122 0.05 -17.93 -0.64
CA LEU A 122 -0.08 -16.47 -0.70
C LEU A 122 0.66 -15.87 -1.92
N ALA A 123 1.73 -16.50 -2.38
CA ALA A 123 2.57 -16.05 -3.49
C ALA A 123 2.03 -16.42 -4.89
N GLY A 124 0.87 -17.07 -4.98
CA GLY A 124 0.31 -17.55 -6.24
C GLY A 124 0.19 -16.47 -7.33
N GLN A 125 0.38 -16.89 -8.59
CA GLN A 125 0.61 -15.99 -9.72
C GLN A 125 -0.62 -15.30 -10.31
N ASP A 126 -1.82 -15.64 -9.83
CA ASP A 126 -3.05 -15.00 -10.30
C ASP A 126 -3.36 -13.76 -9.44
N ALA A 127 -2.92 -12.60 -9.92
CA ALA A 127 -3.12 -11.31 -9.26
C ALA A 127 -4.61 -10.91 -9.12
N ASN A 128 -5.53 -11.64 -9.76
CA ASN A 128 -6.97 -11.39 -9.68
C ASN A 128 -7.68 -12.21 -8.59
N GLN A 129 -6.97 -13.06 -7.84
CA GLN A 129 -7.56 -13.86 -6.78
C GLN A 129 -7.22 -13.30 -5.39
N VAL A 130 -8.25 -13.07 -4.58
CA VAL A 130 -8.07 -12.71 -3.17
C VAL A 130 -7.89 -13.98 -2.36
N ARG A 131 -6.80 -14.05 -1.60
CA ARG A 131 -6.48 -15.17 -0.70
C ARG A 131 -6.42 -14.67 0.74
N LEU A 132 -6.98 -15.45 1.65
CA LEU A 132 -7.01 -15.16 3.08
C LEU A 132 -6.55 -16.40 3.84
N ILE A 133 -5.58 -16.22 4.74
CA ILE A 133 -5.13 -17.25 5.66
C ILE A 133 -5.50 -16.82 7.08
N LEU A 134 -6.20 -17.70 7.79
CA LEU A 134 -6.56 -17.52 9.19
C LEU A 134 -5.88 -18.63 10.00
N PHE A 135 -5.12 -18.23 11.02
CA PHE A 135 -4.46 -19.14 11.96
C PHE A 135 -4.46 -18.50 13.34
N GLY A 136 -4.47 -19.31 14.39
CA GLY A 136 -4.47 -18.85 15.79
C GLY A 136 -5.05 -19.87 16.75
#